data_AF-A0A291TLC4-F1
#
_entry.id   AF-A0A291TLC4-F1
#
_cell.length_a   1.000
_cell.length_b   1.000
_cell.length_c   1.000
_cell.angle_alpha   90.00
_cell.angle_beta   90.00
_cell.angle_gamma   90.00
#
_symmetry.space_group_name_H-M   'P 1'
#
loop_
_entity.id
_entity.type
_entity.pdbx_description
1 polymer ?
#
loop_
_entity_poly.entity_id
_entity_poly.type
_entity_poly.pdbx_seq_one_letter_code
_entity_poly.pdbx_strand_id
1 'polypeptide(L)'
;MQDLNLIAISQDLNNWLPVTEIPKHYPQFNYPTLKAMFWKRAEKPGLERCCRIVGKRMFVNTKLFGLWMAGGLPEQHPTDD
;
A
#
# COMPACT_ATOMS: atom_id res chain seq x y z
N MET A 1 7.74 -21.58 0.92
CA MET A 1 7.21 -20.21 1.06
C MET A 1 8.30 -19.26 0.63
N GLN A 2 8.06 -18.35 -0.32
CA GLN A 2 9.05 -17.33 -0.65
C GLN A 2 9.10 -16.35 0.53
N ASP A 3 10.27 -16.19 1.14
CA ASP A 3 10.51 -15.14 2.13
C ASP A 3 10.36 -13.78 1.43
N LEU A 4 9.19 -13.16 1.60
CA LEU A 4 8.92 -11.83 1.06
C LEU A 4 9.74 -10.82 1.83
N ASN A 5 10.81 -10.32 1.21
CA ASN A 5 11.60 -9.23 1.77
C ASN A 5 10.85 -7.89 1.61
N LEU A 6 9.90 -7.65 2.51
CA LEU A 6 9.07 -6.43 2.52
C LEU A 6 9.91 -5.15 2.68
N ILE A 7 11.07 -5.26 3.35
CA ILE A 7 12.00 -4.13 3.54
C ILE A 7 12.56 -3.71 2.18
N ALA A 8 13.08 -4.67 1.39
CA ALA A 8 13.62 -4.39 0.06
C ALA A 8 12.57 -3.77 -0.87
N ILE A 9 11.33 -4.29 -0.85
CA ILE A 9 10.21 -3.74 -1.65
C ILE A 9 9.88 -2.30 -1.23
N SER A 10 9.91 -2.02 0.08
CA SER A 10 9.65 -0.69 0.64
C SER A 10 10.77 0.31 0.32
N GLN A 11 12.03 -0.14 0.29
CA GLN A 11 13.20 0.69 0.02
C GLN A 11 13.33 1.11 -1.44
N ASP A 12 12.82 0.29 -2.38
CA ASP A 12 12.84 0.64 -3.80
C ASP A 12 11.82 1.77 -4.11
N LEU A 13 12.36 2.95 -4.37
CA LEU A 13 11.60 4.17 -4.67
C LEU A 13 10.74 4.05 -5.94
N ASN A 14 11.09 3.17 -6.88
CA ASN A 14 10.30 2.98 -8.11
C ASN A 14 8.93 2.37 -7.83
N ASN A 15 8.74 1.74 -6.67
CA ASN A 15 7.46 1.18 -6.27
C ASN A 15 6.48 2.23 -5.73
N TRP A 16 6.95 3.45 -5.43
CA TRP A 16 6.17 4.51 -4.81
C TRP A 16 5.60 5.49 -5.82
N LEU A 17 4.28 5.51 -5.97
CA LEU A 17 3.57 6.45 -6.82
C LEU A 17 2.71 7.40 -6.00
N PRO A 18 2.61 8.69 -6.40
CA PRO A 18 1.56 9.55 -5.87
C PRO A 18 0.19 8.92 -6.05
N VAL A 19 -0.68 9.03 -5.02
CA VAL A 19 -2.04 8.47 -5.09
C VAL A 19 -2.86 9.01 -6.27
N THR A 20 -2.54 10.23 -6.74
CA THR A 20 -3.16 10.87 -7.91
C THR A 20 -2.74 10.24 -9.25
N GLU A 21 -1.62 9.53 -9.28
CA GLU A 21 -1.07 8.90 -10.49
C GLU A 21 -1.48 7.43 -10.61
N ILE A 22 -1.87 6.78 -9.51
CA ILE A 22 -2.30 5.36 -9.52
C ILE A 22 -3.36 5.08 -10.60
N PRO A 23 -4.46 5.86 -10.76
CA PRO A 23 -5.45 5.59 -11.81
C PRO A 23 -4.91 5.66 -13.24
N LYS A 24 -3.78 6.37 -13.46
CA LYS A 24 -3.13 6.44 -14.78
C LYS A 24 -2.42 5.14 -15.14
N HIS A 25 -1.92 4.42 -14.14
CA HIS A 25 -1.23 3.14 -14.31
C HIS A 25 -2.17 1.94 -14.14
N TYR A 26 -3.21 2.10 -13.33
CA TYR A 26 -4.13 1.05 -12.90
C TYR A 26 -5.58 1.58 -12.98
N PRO A 27 -6.20 1.59 -14.18
CA PRO A 27 -7.47 2.25 -14.45
C PRO A 27 -8.68 1.61 -13.74
N GLN A 28 -8.53 0.42 -13.17
CA GLN A 28 -9.54 -0.19 -12.30
C GLN A 28 -9.75 0.58 -10.99
N PHE A 29 -8.81 1.46 -10.61
CA PHE A 29 -8.95 2.31 -9.44
C PHE A 29 -9.34 3.73 -9.81
N ASN A 30 -10.10 4.37 -8.93
CA ASN A 30 -10.40 5.80 -9.02
C ASN A 30 -9.75 6.56 -7.86
N TYR A 31 -9.32 7.80 -8.13
CA TYR A 31 -8.60 8.61 -7.15
C TYR A 31 -9.42 8.94 -5.89
N PRO A 32 -10.69 9.39 -5.97
CA PRO A 32 -11.48 9.69 -4.77
C PRO A 32 -11.59 8.51 -3.80
N THR A 33 -11.85 7.31 -4.30
CA THR A 33 -11.93 6.09 -3.49
C THR A 33 -10.58 5.75 -2.86
N LEU A 34 -9.49 5.77 -3.64
CA LEU A 34 -8.15 5.49 -3.09
C LEU A 34 -7.78 6.51 -2.00
N LYS A 35 -8.02 7.80 -2.24
CA LYS A 35 -7.73 8.86 -1.26
C LYS A 35 -8.51 8.62 0.04
N ALA A 36 -9.81 8.37 -0.03
CA ALA A 36 -10.63 8.11 1.14
C ALA A 36 -10.15 6.87 1.92
N MET A 37 -9.83 5.79 1.19
CA MET A 37 -9.34 4.54 1.76
C MET A 37 -8.00 4.73 2.51
N PHE A 38 -7.00 5.37 1.88
CA PHE A 38 -5.71 5.59 2.53
C PHE A 38 -5.74 6.67 3.63
N TRP A 39 -6.74 7.56 3.63
CA TRP A 39 -6.98 8.45 4.77
C TRP A 39 -7.39 7.65 6.02
N LYS A 40 -8.14 6.57 5.82
CA LYS A 40 -8.58 5.64 6.86
C LYS A 40 -7.66 4.43 7.05
N ARG A 41 -6.40 4.54 6.61
CA ARG A 41 -5.44 3.42 6.65
C ARG A 41 -5.26 2.76 8.01
N ALA A 42 -5.44 3.50 9.11
CA ALA A 42 -5.33 2.95 10.46
C ALA A 42 -6.48 1.98 10.81
N GLU A 43 -7.62 2.04 10.10
CA GLU A 43 -8.76 1.15 10.29
C GLU A 43 -8.56 -0.23 9.61
N LYS A 44 -7.51 -0.37 8.81
CA LYS A 44 -7.27 -1.55 7.96
C LYS A 44 -5.88 -2.12 8.26
N PRO A 45 -5.78 -3.33 8.83
CA PRO A 45 -4.49 -3.93 9.17
C PRO A 45 -3.54 -3.97 7.96
N GLY A 46 -2.30 -3.53 8.17
CA GLY A 46 -1.24 -3.49 7.14
C GLY A 46 -1.38 -2.39 6.07
N LEU A 47 -2.51 -1.69 5.97
CA LEU A 47 -2.70 -0.69 4.92
C LEU A 47 -1.78 0.53 5.11
N GLU A 48 -1.44 0.86 6.35
CA GLU A 48 -0.47 1.92 6.64
C GLU A 48 0.94 1.63 6.12
N ARG A 49 1.34 0.35 6.01
CA ARG A 49 2.63 -0.05 5.43
C ARG A 49 2.70 0.30 3.94
N CYS A 50 1.56 0.31 3.26
CA CYS A 50 1.47 0.54 1.83
C CYS A 50 1.60 2.01 1.44
N CYS A 51 1.56 2.97 2.36
CA CYS A 51 1.54 4.39 2.01
C CYS A 51 2.35 5.28 2.97
N ARG A 52 2.82 6.42 2.47
CA ARG A 52 3.55 7.44 3.23
C ARG A 52 3.12 8.83 2.79
N ILE A 53 3.07 9.76 3.74
CA ILE A 53 2.91 11.18 3.46
C ILE A 53 4.30 11.81 3.44
N VAL A 54 4.67 12.44 2.32
CA VAL A 54 5.92 13.18 2.16
C VAL A 54 5.55 14.61 1.81
N GLY A 55 5.83 15.55 2.72
CA GLY A 55 5.31 16.92 2.64
C GLY A 55 3.79 16.93 2.69
N LYS A 56 3.15 17.41 1.62
CA LYS A 56 1.67 17.48 1.49
C LYS A 56 1.09 16.39 0.57
N ARG A 57 1.91 15.47 0.07
CA ARG A 57 1.51 14.47 -0.94
C ARG A 57 1.57 13.07 -0.34
N MET A 58 0.54 12.28 -0.62
CA MET A 58 0.51 10.86 -0.27
C MET A 58 1.06 10.01 -1.42
N PHE A 59 1.99 9.15 -1.07
CA PHE A 59 2.59 8.14 -1.94
C PHE A 59 2.16 6.76 -1.49
N VAL A 60 1.96 5.87 -2.44
CA VAL A 60 1.57 4.48 -2.22
C VAL A 60 2.60 3.59 -2.87
N ASN A 61 3.14 2.65 -2.10
CA ASN A 61 3.94 1.57 -2.64
C ASN A 61 3.00 0.56 -3.31
N THR A 62 3.01 0.56 -4.65
CA THR A 62 2.07 -0.21 -5.47
C THR A 62 2.24 -1.72 -5.31
N LYS A 63 3.46 -2.20 -5.03
CA LYS A 63 3.75 -3.61 -4.79
C LYS A 63 3.21 -4.06 -3.43
N LEU A 64 3.47 -3.30 -2.38
CA LEU A 64 2.93 -3.56 -1.04
C LEU A 64 1.41 -3.45 -1.04
N PHE A 65 0.84 -2.48 -1.77
CA PHE A 65 -0.60 -2.37 -1.92
C PHE A 65 -1.21 -3.59 -2.65
N GLY A 66 -0.56 -4.08 -3.71
CA GLY A 66 -0.96 -5.32 -4.36
C GLY A 66 -0.92 -6.53 -3.42
N LEU A 67 0.14 -6.63 -2.61
CA LEU A 67 0.27 -7.68 -1.60
C LEU A 67 -0.81 -7.57 -0.51
N TRP A 68 -1.15 -6.36 -0.07
CA TRP A 68 -2.24 -6.12 0.87
C TRP A 68 -3.61 -6.52 0.30
N MET A 69 -3.87 -6.22 -0.97
CA MET A 69 -5.11 -6.67 -1.64
C MET A 69 -5.20 -8.19 -1.73
N ALA A 70 -4.06 -8.88 -1.80
CA ALA A 70 -3.99 -10.33 -1.78
C ALA A 70 -4.10 -10.93 -0.36
N GLY A 71 -4.16 -10.11 0.69
CA GLY A 71 -4.18 -10.59 2.07
C GLY A 71 -2.83 -11.14 2.54
N GLY A 72 -1.72 -10.78 1.89
CA GLY A 72 -0.40 -11.36 2.12
C GLY A 72 0.54 -10.54 3.00
N LEU A 73 0.05 -9.48 3.66
CA LEU A 73 0.84 -8.75 4.64
C LEU A 73 0.77 -9.42 6.02
N PRO A 74 1.87 -9.44 6.80
CA PRO A 74 1.89 -10.03 8.14
C PRO A 74 0.78 -9.51 9.05
N GLU A 75 0.46 -8.21 8.97
CA GLU A 75 -0.57 -7.58 9.79
C GLU A 75 -2.01 -8.07 9.48
N GLN A 76 -2.21 -8.76 8.36
CA GLN A 76 -3.53 -9.29 7.96
C GLN A 76 -3.76 -10.73 8.44
N HIS A 77 -2.72 -11.39 8.96
CA HIS A 77 -2.83 -12.70 9.56
C HIS A 77 -3.02 -12.54 11.06
N PRO A 78 -3.94 -13.31 11.69
CA PRO A 78 -3.95 -13.42 13.13
C PRO A 78 -2.57 -13.91 13.58
N THR A 79 -1.98 -13.27 14.58
CA THR A 79 -0.87 -13.89 15.31
C THR A 79 -1.44 -15.18 15.89
N ASP A 80 -0.92 -16.34 15.47
CA ASP A 80 -1.21 -17.60 16.13
C ASP A 80 -0.64 -17.48 17.56
N ASP A 81 -1.53 -17.21 18.54
CA ASP A 81 -1.27 -17.39 19.98
C ASP A 81 -1.50 -18.86 20.38
#